data_AF-A0A8T3XZZ0-F1
#
_entry.id   AF-A0A8T3XZZ0-F1
#
_cell.length_a   1.000
_cell.length_b   1.000
_cell.length_c   1.000
_cell.angle_alpha   90.00
_cell.angle_beta   90.00
_cell.angle_gamma   90.00
#
_symmetry.space_group_name_H-M   'P 1'
#
loop_
_entity.id
_entity.type
_entity.pdbx_description
1 polymer ?
#
loop_
_entity_poly.entity_id
_entity_poly.type
_entity_poly.pdbx_seq_one_letter_code
_entity_poly.pdbx_strand_id
1 'polypeptide(L)'
;MKKSAAIVAGIIFLLIAAAAIYWYSKPESQPQTIKGNETLEILVINQNNLPMQNIEVDLWRAEKPSGPPSAGISTTNEKGIASFKIISGEYLVGFNQINFPKEFAYPDKISVGVNIGMNNKTIKIGSQSEQTNEENVPVWTEKGIVVPGTYADADVVDLGNGNYRIYYSLEPEVEGFNGQVYSAVSSDGISWVQESGTRKEGATFPSVIKLSDGKYRMYFQNSGVIKSATSSDGLAWKDEAGTRMDAKNNVGLTFINVLAPTVINIGSEYVMAYAGAINEKYSGETVPNSETHVLMWATSKDGLTFEKKGMAVDSRNSQFKGWLDGPEFVNFDGETRIYFWSYKGVYHAVFSNNAFSDSEFDFTNSPDSKNPFPLNPPGDPTLMKINGKWLMYYGQHQTGIYYAAFE
;
A
#
# COMPACT_ATOMS: atom_id res chain seq x y z
N MET A 1 53.02 -46.81 29.69
CA MET A 1 52.21 -46.06 28.69
C MET A 1 51.31 -44.99 29.35
N LYS A 2 51.87 -44.02 30.10
CA LYS A 2 51.07 -42.92 30.69
C LYS A 2 51.72 -41.53 30.60
N LYS A 3 52.90 -41.39 29.99
CA LYS A 3 53.59 -40.09 29.84
C LYS A 3 53.41 -39.42 28.46
N SER A 4 52.86 -40.13 27.47
CA SER A 4 52.68 -39.62 26.10
C SER A 4 51.30 -38.99 25.84
N ALA A 5 50.27 -39.28 26.64
CA ALA A 5 48.93 -38.72 26.45
C ALA A 5 48.79 -37.27 26.97
N ALA A 6 49.53 -36.91 28.03
CA ALA A 6 49.47 -35.57 28.62
C ALA A 6 50.16 -34.50 27.74
N ILE A 7 51.20 -34.88 26.99
CA ILE A 7 51.92 -33.97 26.10
C ILE A 7 51.11 -33.67 24.83
N VAL A 8 50.38 -34.66 24.31
CA VAL A 8 49.50 -34.47 23.14
C VAL A 8 48.26 -33.64 23.49
N ALA A 9 47.68 -33.82 24.69
CA ALA A 9 46.55 -33.00 25.16
C ALA A 9 46.95 -31.53 25.40
N GLY A 10 48.14 -31.27 25.94
CA GLY A 10 48.65 -29.91 26.14
C GLY A 10 48.92 -29.15 24.84
N ILE A 11 49.42 -29.83 23.80
CA ILE A 11 49.71 -29.22 22.48
C ILE A 11 48.41 -28.92 21.71
N ILE A 12 47.39 -29.78 21.82
CA ILE A 12 46.07 -29.54 21.21
C ILE A 12 45.36 -28.35 21.89
N PHE A 13 45.45 -28.23 23.23
CA PHE A 13 44.84 -27.11 23.95
C PHE A 13 45.52 -25.77 23.64
N LEU A 14 46.85 -25.76 23.48
CA LEU A 14 47.61 -24.58 23.06
C LEU A 14 47.33 -24.16 21.61
N LEU A 15 47.12 -25.09 20.69
CA LEU A 15 46.73 -24.79 19.31
C LEU A 15 45.30 -24.27 19.20
N ILE A 16 44.36 -24.78 20.01
CA ILE A 16 42.97 -24.29 20.06
C ILE A 16 42.92 -22.90 20.72
N ALA A 17 43.68 -22.67 21.79
CA ALA A 17 43.77 -21.35 22.43
C ALA A 17 44.46 -20.31 21.53
N ALA A 18 45.52 -20.68 20.81
CA ALA A 18 46.18 -19.80 19.85
C ALA A 18 45.31 -19.52 18.61
N ALA A 19 44.53 -20.49 18.13
CA ALA A 19 43.55 -20.28 17.07
C ALA A 19 42.39 -19.38 17.54
N ALA A 20 41.91 -19.55 18.78
CA ALA A 20 40.87 -18.70 19.35
C ALA A 20 41.35 -17.26 19.55
N ILE A 21 42.59 -17.06 20.02
CA ILE A 21 43.22 -15.73 20.14
C ILE A 21 43.43 -15.12 18.75
N TYR A 22 43.90 -15.89 17.76
CA TYR A 22 44.06 -15.43 16.37
C TYR A 22 42.73 -15.04 15.70
N TRP A 23 41.64 -15.73 16.03
CA TRP A 23 40.28 -15.38 15.56
C TRP A 23 39.70 -14.16 16.29
N TYR A 24 39.94 -14.00 17.60
CA TYR A 24 39.47 -12.85 18.38
C TYR A 24 40.35 -11.59 18.22
N SER A 25 41.59 -11.73 17.76
CA SER A 25 42.52 -10.60 17.55
C SER A 25 42.47 -10.04 16.13
N LYS A 26 41.57 -10.54 15.26
CA LYS A 26 41.32 -9.84 13.99
C LYS A 26 40.62 -8.53 14.32
N PRO A 27 41.16 -7.36 13.94
CA PRO A 27 40.38 -6.14 13.98
C PRO A 27 39.14 -6.38 13.15
N GLU A 28 37.98 -6.16 13.75
CA GLU A 28 36.69 -6.16 13.08
C GLU A 28 36.85 -5.28 11.84
N SER A 29 36.77 -5.90 10.66
CA SER A 29 36.97 -5.17 9.41
C SER A 29 35.92 -4.06 9.38
N GLN A 30 36.38 -2.81 9.27
CA GLN A 30 35.54 -1.64 9.01
C GLN A 30 34.44 -2.03 8.00
N PRO A 31 33.16 -1.73 8.28
CA PRO A 31 32.06 -2.17 7.43
C PRO A 31 32.32 -1.72 6.00
N GLN A 32 32.32 -2.67 5.06
CA GLN A 32 32.56 -2.36 3.66
C GLN A 32 31.39 -1.53 3.14
N THR A 33 31.60 -0.22 2.98
CA THR A 33 30.67 0.63 2.25
C THR A 33 30.65 0.18 0.79
N ILE A 34 29.52 -0.34 0.33
CA ILE A 34 29.34 -0.68 -1.08
C ILE A 34 29.11 0.64 -1.81
N LYS A 35 30.00 1.02 -2.72
CA LYS A 35 29.81 2.21 -3.55
C LYS A 35 29.08 1.84 -4.84
N GLY A 36 27.94 2.47 -5.10
CA GLY A 36 27.26 2.42 -6.40
C GLY A 36 26.74 3.79 -6.83
N ASN A 37 26.03 3.82 -7.96
CA ASN A 37 25.56 5.06 -8.57
C ASN A 37 24.25 5.58 -7.98
N GLU A 38 23.50 4.72 -7.29
CA GLU A 38 22.24 5.08 -6.67
C GLU A 38 22.46 5.80 -5.34
N THR A 39 21.53 6.68 -4.99
CA THR A 39 21.54 7.41 -3.71
C THR A 39 20.33 6.98 -2.90
N LEU A 40 20.53 6.36 -1.75
CA LEU A 40 19.47 6.08 -0.78
C LEU A 40 19.51 7.12 0.32
N GLU A 41 18.41 7.85 0.51
CA GLU A 41 18.26 8.83 1.60
C GLU A 41 17.26 8.31 2.64
N ILE A 42 17.72 8.18 3.88
CA ILE A 42 16.91 7.78 5.03
C ILE A 42 16.63 9.03 5.87
N LEU A 43 15.39 9.50 5.86
CA LEU A 43 14.93 10.58 6.74
C LEU A 43 14.47 9.98 8.08
N VAL A 44 15.13 10.34 9.17
CA VAL A 44 14.76 9.93 10.52
C VAL A 44 14.05 11.08 11.23
N ILE A 45 12.82 10.83 11.68
CA ILE A 45 11.99 11.79 12.41
C ILE A 45 11.51 11.20 13.74
N ASN A 46 11.23 12.05 14.73
CA ASN A 46 10.58 11.62 15.97
C ASN A 46 9.05 11.57 15.84
N GLN A 47 8.37 11.18 16.92
CA GLN A 47 6.91 11.11 17.01
C GLN A 47 6.17 12.42 16.65
N ASN A 48 6.82 13.57 16.81
CA ASN A 48 6.28 14.90 16.49
C ASN A 48 6.65 15.37 15.07
N ASN A 49 7.12 14.46 14.20
CA ASN A 49 7.57 14.73 12.85
C ASN A 49 8.76 15.70 12.76
N LEU A 50 9.56 15.81 13.82
CA LEU A 50 10.77 16.62 13.82
C LEU A 50 11.99 15.79 13.41
N PRO A 51 12.90 16.30 12.57
CA PRO A 51 14.11 15.58 12.17
C PRO A 51 15.06 15.25 13.32
N MET A 52 15.62 14.04 13.29
CA MET A 52 16.54 13.53 14.30
C MET A 52 17.98 13.56 13.79
N GLN A 53 18.83 14.37 14.42
CA GLN A 53 20.23 14.57 14.02
C GLN A 53 21.17 13.61 14.76
N ASN A 54 22.33 13.33 14.17
CA ASN A 54 23.39 12.51 14.78
C ASN A 54 22.97 11.06 15.12
N ILE A 55 21.98 10.53 14.40
CA ILE A 55 21.56 9.14 14.52
C ILE A 55 22.36 8.29 13.55
N GLU A 56 23.04 7.26 14.06
CA GLU A 56 23.74 6.26 13.24
C GLU A 56 22.71 5.31 12.60
N VAL A 57 22.65 5.33 11.28
CA VAL A 57 21.83 4.47 10.44
C VAL A 57 22.73 3.41 9.82
N ASP A 58 22.36 2.16 10.06
CA ASP A 58 23.08 0.98 9.60
C ASP A 58 22.36 0.31 8.44
N LEU A 59 23.11 -0.12 7.43
CA LEU A 59 22.57 -0.72 6.21
C LEU A 59 23.16 -2.13 5.99
N TRP A 60 22.28 -3.09 5.76
CA TRP A 60 22.63 -4.47 5.36
C TRP A 60 22.04 -4.77 3.98
N ARG A 61 22.68 -5.65 3.21
CA ARG A 61 21.99 -6.32 2.11
C ARG A 61 20.96 -7.30 2.66
N ALA A 62 19.80 -7.41 2.03
CA ALA A 62 18.75 -8.34 2.46
C ALA A 62 19.25 -9.81 2.50
N GLU A 63 20.16 -10.19 1.59
CA GLU A 63 20.80 -11.52 1.54
C GLU A 63 21.80 -11.80 2.69
N LYS A 64 22.18 -10.77 3.46
CA LYS A 64 23.07 -10.86 4.64
C LYS A 64 22.51 -9.99 5.79
N PRO A 65 21.41 -10.42 6.42
CA PRO A 65 20.63 -9.58 7.34
C PRO A 65 21.22 -9.49 8.76
N SER A 66 22.23 -10.30 9.08
CA SER A 66 22.82 -10.43 10.43
C SER A 66 24.31 -10.12 10.44
N GLY A 67 24.83 -9.82 11.63
CA GLY A 67 26.21 -9.36 11.82
C GLY A 67 26.38 -7.85 11.58
N PRO A 68 27.63 -7.37 11.41
CA PRO A 68 27.91 -5.96 11.14
C PRO A 68 27.22 -5.45 9.85
N PRO A 69 26.95 -4.15 9.73
CA PRO A 69 26.33 -3.56 8.54
C PRO A 69 27.10 -3.92 7.27
N SER A 70 26.45 -4.64 6.36
CA SER A 70 27.09 -5.23 5.18
C SER A 70 27.04 -4.34 3.93
N ALA A 71 26.30 -3.22 3.99
CA ALA A 71 26.14 -2.29 2.87
C ALA A 71 26.62 -0.87 3.18
N GLY A 72 26.59 -0.43 4.44
CA GLY A 72 27.16 0.85 4.85
C GLY A 72 26.65 1.33 6.20
N ILE A 73 27.25 2.42 6.69
CA ILE A 73 26.82 3.17 7.87
C ILE A 73 26.82 4.64 7.47
N SER A 74 25.79 5.39 7.87
CA SER A 74 25.71 6.84 7.72
C SER A 74 25.06 7.47 8.93
N THR A 75 25.47 8.69 9.27
CA THR A 75 24.87 9.46 10.36
C THR A 75 23.92 10.51 9.79
N THR A 76 22.79 10.74 10.46
CA THR A 76 21.82 11.76 10.03
C THR A 76 22.36 13.19 10.20
N ASN A 77 22.12 14.03 9.19
CA ASN A 77 22.49 15.45 9.20
C ASN A 77 21.45 16.32 9.95
N GLU A 78 21.59 17.65 9.85
CA GLU A 78 20.68 18.61 10.51
C GLU A 78 19.21 18.49 10.10
N LYS A 79 18.96 17.96 8.90
CA LYS A 79 17.62 17.68 8.36
C LYS A 79 17.16 16.26 8.66
N GLY A 80 17.88 15.52 9.51
CA GLY A 80 17.57 14.14 9.87
C GLY A 80 17.87 13.12 8.77
N ILE A 81 18.64 13.48 7.74
CA ILE A 81 18.88 12.61 6.58
C ILE A 81 20.24 11.91 6.70
N ALA A 82 20.23 10.58 6.62
CA ALA A 82 21.41 9.75 6.38
C ALA A 82 21.43 9.30 4.91
N SER A 83 22.57 9.44 4.23
CA SER A 83 22.66 9.21 2.77
C SER A 83 23.67 8.11 2.45
N PHE A 84 23.27 7.17 1.60
CA PHE A 84 24.09 6.05 1.15
C PHE A 84 24.28 6.09 -0.37
N LYS A 85 25.49 5.80 -0.84
CA LYS A 85 25.79 5.61 -2.27
C LYS A 85 25.95 4.14 -2.56
N ILE A 86 24.96 3.48 -3.16
CA ILE A 86 24.86 2.03 -3.23
C ILE A 86 24.47 1.56 -4.64
N ILE A 87 24.50 0.25 -4.87
CA ILE A 87 23.98 -0.36 -6.10
C ILE A 87 22.49 -0.66 -5.93
N SER A 88 21.73 -0.77 -7.02
CA SER A 88 20.34 -1.23 -6.97
C SER A 88 20.23 -2.62 -6.33
N GLY A 89 19.15 -2.86 -5.59
CA GLY A 89 18.89 -4.12 -4.89
C GLY A 89 18.11 -3.95 -3.58
N GLU A 90 17.95 -5.05 -2.84
CA GLU A 90 17.20 -5.09 -1.58
C GLU A 90 18.12 -4.94 -0.36
N TYR A 91 17.72 -4.07 0.57
CA TYR A 91 18.48 -3.74 1.76
C TYR A 91 17.61 -3.76 3.02
N LEU A 92 18.26 -3.87 4.18
CA LEU A 92 17.65 -3.67 5.49
C LEU A 92 18.30 -2.45 6.14
N VAL A 93 17.49 -1.54 6.62
CA VAL A 93 17.89 -0.36 7.40
C VAL A 93 17.68 -0.67 8.88
N GLY A 94 18.65 -0.33 9.70
CA GLY A 94 18.54 -0.39 11.16
C GLY A 94 19.39 0.70 11.79
N PHE A 95 19.67 0.53 13.08
CA PHE A 95 20.38 1.52 13.88
C PHE A 95 21.44 0.83 14.74
N ASN A 96 22.35 1.62 15.27
CA ASN A 96 23.34 1.14 16.22
C ASN A 96 22.70 0.95 17.61
N GLN A 97 22.61 -0.28 18.09
CA GLN A 97 21.99 -0.59 19.39
C GLN A 97 22.67 0.05 20.60
N ILE A 98 23.97 0.35 20.52
CA ILE A 98 24.73 0.93 21.62
C ILE A 98 24.51 2.45 21.70
N ASN A 99 24.48 3.11 20.54
CA ASN A 99 24.42 4.57 20.42
C ASN A 99 23.00 5.11 20.15
N PHE A 100 22.00 4.25 19.98
CA PHE A 100 20.62 4.67 19.78
C PHE A 100 20.11 5.47 20.99
N PRO A 101 19.40 6.60 20.79
CA PRO A 101 18.98 7.41 21.91
C PRO A 101 17.99 6.64 22.79
N LYS A 102 18.32 6.59 24.09
CA LYS A 102 17.65 5.70 25.07
C LYS A 102 16.24 6.16 25.41
N GLU A 103 15.89 7.39 25.08
CA GLU A 103 14.54 7.93 25.21
C GLU A 103 13.58 7.41 24.15
N PHE A 104 14.06 6.66 23.15
CA PHE A 104 13.24 6.05 22.09
C PHE A 104 13.22 4.53 22.15
N ALA A 105 12.11 3.95 21.71
CA ALA A 105 11.99 2.53 21.47
C ALA A 105 12.90 2.13 20.30
N TYR A 106 13.68 1.07 20.49
CA TYR A 106 14.58 0.58 19.46
C TYR A 106 13.78 -0.12 18.34
N PRO A 107 13.80 0.37 17.10
CA PRO A 107 12.95 -0.15 16.03
C PRO A 107 13.53 -1.45 15.43
N ASP A 108 12.64 -2.28 14.90
CA ASP A 108 13.02 -3.41 14.05
C ASP A 108 13.68 -2.94 12.75
N LYS A 109 14.43 -3.84 12.10
CA LYS A 109 15.03 -3.54 10.79
C LYS A 109 13.93 -3.38 9.73
N ILE A 110 14.10 -2.39 8.85
CA ILE A 110 13.13 -2.02 7.82
C ILE A 110 13.67 -2.41 6.44
N SER A 111 12.87 -3.11 5.64
CA SER A 111 13.24 -3.45 4.26
C SER A 111 13.11 -2.24 3.35
N VAL A 112 14.08 -2.06 2.46
CA VAL A 112 14.06 -1.02 1.42
C VAL A 112 14.61 -1.57 0.10
N GLY A 113 13.81 -1.46 -0.95
CA GLY A 113 14.23 -1.75 -2.32
C GLY A 113 14.81 -0.48 -2.97
N VAL A 114 15.96 -0.61 -3.63
CA VAL A 114 16.70 0.50 -4.22
C VAL A 114 16.74 0.32 -5.73
N ASN A 115 16.11 1.25 -6.45
CA ASN A 115 15.96 1.24 -7.91
C ASN A 115 16.34 2.62 -8.50
N ILE A 116 16.52 2.68 -9.82
CA ILE A 116 16.87 3.94 -10.48
C ILE A 116 15.72 4.96 -10.31
N GLY A 117 15.98 6.05 -9.58
CA GLY A 117 15.08 7.21 -9.50
C GLY A 117 14.07 7.28 -8.35
N MET A 118 14.02 6.31 -7.43
CA MET A 118 13.12 6.34 -6.25
C MET A 118 13.78 5.67 -5.04
N ASN A 119 14.52 6.43 -4.24
CA ASN A 119 15.35 5.87 -3.17
C ASN A 119 15.29 6.68 -1.86
N ASN A 120 14.11 7.17 -1.49
CA ASN A 120 13.94 7.92 -0.24
C ASN A 120 13.04 7.13 0.70
N LYS A 121 13.44 6.97 1.96
CA LYS A 121 12.66 6.29 2.99
C LYS A 121 12.58 7.15 4.24
N THR A 122 11.37 7.37 4.75
CA THR A 122 11.15 8.02 6.04
C THR A 122 11.00 6.97 7.14
N ILE A 123 11.73 7.11 8.22
CA ILE A 123 11.64 6.28 9.42
C ILE A 123 11.23 7.18 10.59
N LYS A 124 10.09 6.85 11.20
CA LYS A 124 9.58 7.54 12.39
C LYS A 124 9.93 6.72 13.64
N ILE A 125 10.59 7.35 14.60
CA ILE A 125 11.01 6.76 15.87
C ILE A 125 10.13 7.31 17.00
N GLY A 126 9.56 6.42 17.83
CA GLY A 126 8.72 6.75 18.98
C GLY A 126 9.48 6.63 20.32
N SER A 127 9.03 7.34 21.36
CA SER A 127 9.63 7.31 22.69
C SER A 127 9.62 5.89 23.29
N GLN A 128 10.57 5.59 24.19
CA GLN A 128 10.46 4.40 25.05
C GLN A 128 9.11 4.48 25.73
N SER A 129 8.39 3.37 25.71
CA SER A 129 7.10 3.26 26.37
C SER A 129 7.30 3.61 27.85
N GLU A 130 6.94 4.84 28.24
CA GLU A 130 6.01 4.94 29.36
C GLU A 130 4.88 3.97 28.98
N GLN A 131 4.48 3.11 29.91
CA GLN A 131 3.19 2.44 29.80
C GLN A 131 2.13 3.54 29.80
N THR A 132 1.97 4.22 28.66
CA THR A 132 0.76 4.89 28.29
C THR A 132 -0.24 3.77 28.25
N ASN A 133 -1.25 3.83 29.12
CA ASN A 133 -2.46 3.05 28.94
C ASN A 133 -2.78 3.05 27.43
N GLU A 134 -2.90 1.87 26.84
CA GLU A 134 -3.31 1.64 25.43
C GLU A 134 -4.76 2.12 25.21
N GLU A 135 -5.06 3.37 25.55
CA GLU A 135 -6.36 3.96 25.35
C GLU A 135 -6.28 4.91 24.15
N ASN A 136 -6.85 4.41 23.04
CA ASN A 136 -7.35 5.14 21.87
C ASN A 136 -6.32 5.66 20.85
N VAL A 137 -5.44 4.80 20.34
CA VAL A 137 -4.98 4.99 18.95
C VAL A 137 -6.12 4.48 18.06
N PRO A 138 -6.75 5.34 17.23
CA PRO A 138 -7.88 4.90 16.44
C PRO A 138 -7.48 3.77 15.48
N VAL A 139 -8.28 2.73 15.41
CA VAL A 139 -8.06 1.57 14.54
C VAL A 139 -9.33 1.26 13.74
N TRP A 140 -9.15 0.66 12.57
CA TRP A 140 -10.27 0.13 11.81
C TRP A 140 -10.90 -1.05 12.55
N THR A 141 -12.14 -0.87 12.97
CA THR A 141 -12.92 -1.90 13.63
C THR A 141 -14.05 -2.36 12.72
N GLU A 142 -14.07 -3.64 12.39
CA GLU A 142 -15.17 -4.27 11.65
C GLU A 142 -16.50 -4.05 12.38
N LYS A 143 -17.55 -3.70 11.63
CA LYS A 143 -18.88 -3.49 12.18
C LYS A 143 -19.89 -4.48 11.64
N GLY A 144 -20.16 -4.46 10.34
CA GLY A 144 -21.17 -5.34 9.76
C GLY A 144 -21.49 -5.02 8.31
N ILE A 145 -22.62 -5.53 7.85
CA ILE A 145 -23.09 -5.37 6.46
C ILE A 145 -23.93 -4.11 6.29
N VAL A 146 -23.73 -3.38 5.18
CA VAL A 146 -24.50 -2.18 4.82
C VAL A 146 -25.35 -2.37 3.57
N VAL A 147 -24.89 -3.18 2.61
CA VAL A 147 -25.65 -3.52 1.40
C VAL A 147 -25.58 -5.04 1.21
N PRO A 148 -26.62 -5.79 1.62
CA PRO A 148 -26.65 -7.24 1.48
C PRO A 148 -26.91 -7.67 0.04
N GLY A 149 -26.24 -8.74 -0.39
CA GLY A 149 -26.43 -9.37 -1.71
C GLY A 149 -25.13 -9.69 -2.41
N THR A 150 -25.20 -10.08 -3.67
CA THR A 150 -24.04 -10.41 -4.51
C THR A 150 -23.52 -9.13 -5.19
N TYR A 151 -22.92 -8.25 -4.38
CA TYR A 151 -22.45 -6.92 -4.81
C TYR A 151 -21.01 -6.66 -4.35
N ALA A 152 -20.24 -5.94 -5.17
CA ALA A 152 -18.86 -5.58 -4.92
C ALA A 152 -18.51 -4.21 -5.54
N ASP A 153 -17.24 -3.82 -5.47
CA ASP A 153 -16.67 -2.62 -6.12
C ASP A 153 -17.44 -1.34 -5.81
N ALA A 154 -17.58 -1.04 -4.52
CA ALA A 154 -18.38 0.09 -4.08
C ALA A 154 -17.61 1.41 -4.18
N ASP A 155 -18.32 2.51 -4.42
CA ASP A 155 -17.78 3.88 -4.39
C ASP A 155 -18.80 4.82 -3.76
N VAL A 156 -18.37 5.60 -2.76
CA VAL A 156 -19.25 6.50 -2.00
C VAL A 156 -19.00 7.98 -2.35
N VAL A 157 -20.08 8.71 -2.59
CA VAL A 157 -20.04 10.15 -2.91
C VAL A 157 -20.94 10.96 -1.97
N ASP A 158 -20.47 12.15 -1.57
CA ASP A 158 -21.27 13.17 -0.88
C ASP A 158 -22.15 13.92 -1.90
N LEU A 159 -23.47 13.89 -1.70
CA LEU A 159 -24.42 14.62 -2.55
C LEU A 159 -24.42 16.13 -2.26
N GLY A 160 -23.84 16.56 -1.13
CA GLY A 160 -23.73 17.95 -0.70
C GLY A 160 -25.00 18.49 -0.04
N ASN A 161 -25.92 17.60 0.35
CA ASN A 161 -27.20 17.95 0.99
C ASN A 161 -27.41 17.22 2.32
N GLY A 162 -26.33 16.70 2.92
CA GLY A 162 -26.38 15.87 4.13
C GLY A 162 -26.72 14.40 3.88
N ASN A 163 -26.92 14.00 2.61
CA ASN A 163 -27.00 12.60 2.21
C ASN A 163 -25.79 12.21 1.36
N TYR A 164 -25.50 10.92 1.41
CA TYR A 164 -24.46 10.25 0.68
C TYR A 164 -25.09 9.20 -0.24
N ARG A 165 -24.40 8.86 -1.31
CA ARG A 165 -24.78 7.79 -2.21
C ARG A 165 -23.62 6.84 -2.39
N ILE A 166 -23.89 5.54 -2.25
CA ILE A 166 -22.94 4.48 -2.59
C ILE A 166 -23.40 3.86 -3.90
N TYR A 167 -22.48 3.76 -4.85
CA TYR A 167 -22.63 3.00 -6.09
C TYR A 167 -21.94 1.66 -5.94
N TYR A 168 -22.45 0.60 -6.54
CA TYR A 168 -21.87 -0.73 -6.43
C TYR A 168 -22.22 -1.61 -7.62
N SER A 169 -21.31 -2.53 -7.95
CA SER A 169 -21.46 -3.46 -9.07
C SER A 169 -22.19 -4.73 -8.64
N LEU A 170 -22.98 -5.30 -9.54
CA LEU A 170 -23.40 -6.70 -9.43
C LEU A 170 -22.19 -7.62 -9.64
N GLU A 171 -22.07 -8.69 -8.88
CA GLU A 171 -21.01 -9.68 -9.11
C GLU A 171 -21.18 -10.42 -10.44
N PRO A 172 -20.09 -10.73 -11.16
CA PRO A 172 -20.14 -11.37 -12.48
C PRO A 172 -20.66 -12.81 -12.47
N GLU A 173 -20.68 -13.47 -11.31
CA GLU A 173 -21.21 -14.84 -11.14
C GLU A 173 -22.75 -14.89 -11.15
N VAL A 174 -23.43 -13.75 -11.08
CA VAL A 174 -24.89 -13.69 -11.03
C VAL A 174 -25.50 -13.88 -12.43
N GLU A 175 -26.51 -14.75 -12.53
CA GLU A 175 -27.22 -14.97 -13.79
C GLU A 175 -27.82 -13.66 -14.32
N GLY A 176 -27.61 -13.39 -15.61
CA GLY A 176 -28.06 -12.15 -16.25
C GLY A 176 -27.15 -10.95 -16.00
N PHE A 177 -25.95 -11.16 -15.45
CA PHE A 177 -24.93 -10.12 -15.36
C PHE A 177 -24.64 -9.48 -16.72
N ASN A 178 -24.65 -8.16 -16.74
CA ASN A 178 -24.35 -7.30 -17.88
C ASN A 178 -23.56 -6.06 -17.43
N GLY A 179 -22.77 -6.16 -16.34
CA GLY A 179 -22.10 -5.00 -15.74
C GLY A 179 -23.11 -3.99 -15.19
N GLN A 180 -24.02 -4.45 -14.33
CA GLN A 180 -24.99 -3.58 -13.68
C GLN A 180 -24.35 -2.83 -12.52
N VAL A 181 -24.55 -1.51 -12.49
CA VAL A 181 -24.28 -0.66 -11.34
C VAL A 181 -25.60 -0.26 -10.70
N TYR A 182 -25.70 -0.42 -9.38
CA TYR A 182 -26.82 0.01 -8.56
C TYR A 182 -26.39 1.15 -7.63
N SER A 183 -27.33 1.66 -6.83
CA SER A 183 -27.02 2.65 -5.80
C SER A 183 -27.92 2.53 -4.59
N ALA A 184 -27.41 3.00 -3.45
CA ALA A 184 -28.16 3.19 -2.22
C ALA A 184 -27.83 4.57 -1.62
N VAL A 185 -28.73 5.12 -0.82
CA VAL A 185 -28.55 6.43 -0.15
C VAL A 185 -28.57 6.29 1.36
N SER A 186 -27.82 7.15 2.04
CA SER A 186 -27.74 7.20 3.50
C SER A 186 -27.51 8.63 3.99
N SER A 187 -27.91 8.92 5.22
CA SER A 187 -27.57 10.18 5.92
C SER A 187 -26.58 9.98 7.08
N ASP A 188 -26.36 8.74 7.49
CA ASP A 188 -25.48 8.36 8.61
C ASP A 188 -24.27 7.51 8.18
N GLY A 189 -24.25 7.04 6.93
CA GLY A 189 -23.23 6.15 6.41
C GLY A 189 -23.36 4.69 6.88
N ILE A 190 -24.39 4.36 7.66
CA ILE A 190 -24.58 3.04 8.28
C ILE A 190 -25.88 2.40 7.76
N SER A 191 -26.96 3.18 7.76
CA SER A 191 -28.27 2.76 7.28
C SER A 191 -28.40 3.16 5.82
N TRP A 192 -28.28 2.20 4.92
CA TRP A 192 -28.36 2.42 3.47
C TRP A 192 -29.70 1.94 2.91
N VAL A 193 -30.35 2.78 2.10
CA VAL A 193 -31.61 2.46 1.43
C VAL A 193 -31.35 2.35 -0.07
N GLN A 194 -31.52 1.15 -0.62
CA GLN A 194 -31.33 0.90 -2.04
C GLN A 194 -32.31 1.76 -2.87
N GLU A 195 -31.78 2.43 -3.89
CA GLU A 195 -32.57 3.18 -4.85
C GLU A 195 -33.10 2.26 -5.96
N SER A 196 -34.34 2.49 -6.40
CA SER A 196 -35.00 1.61 -7.37
C SER A 196 -34.38 1.70 -8.76
N GLY A 197 -34.01 0.56 -9.35
CA GLY A 197 -33.58 0.43 -10.76
C GLY A 197 -32.06 0.46 -10.96
N THR A 198 -31.61 0.08 -12.15
CA THR A 198 -30.19 0.07 -12.53
C THR A 198 -29.71 1.48 -12.86
N ARG A 199 -28.53 1.89 -12.35
CA ARG A 199 -27.90 3.17 -12.70
C ARG A 199 -27.26 3.11 -14.08
N LYS A 200 -26.56 2.01 -14.35
CA LYS A 200 -25.89 1.77 -15.64
C LYS A 200 -25.69 0.28 -15.89
N GLU A 201 -25.73 -0.10 -17.16
CA GLU A 201 -25.27 -1.41 -17.63
C GLU A 201 -23.99 -1.25 -18.48
N GLY A 202 -23.25 -2.34 -18.65
CA GLY A 202 -21.94 -2.34 -19.27
C GLY A 202 -20.91 -1.56 -18.46
N ALA A 203 -21.03 -1.53 -17.13
CA ALA A 203 -20.11 -0.87 -16.24
C ALA A 203 -19.80 -1.75 -15.02
N THR A 204 -18.52 -1.89 -14.72
CA THR A 204 -18.01 -2.44 -13.47
C THR A 204 -17.02 -1.47 -12.86
N PHE A 205 -16.76 -1.62 -11.56
CA PHE A 205 -15.85 -0.76 -10.81
C PHE A 205 -16.18 0.74 -10.95
N PRO A 206 -17.39 1.19 -10.55
CA PRO A 206 -17.73 2.59 -10.58
C PRO A 206 -16.79 3.39 -9.68
N SER A 207 -16.27 4.52 -10.18
CA SER A 207 -15.69 5.59 -9.36
C SER A 207 -16.30 6.91 -9.76
N VAL A 208 -16.94 7.58 -8.81
CA VAL A 208 -17.82 8.72 -9.05
C VAL A 208 -17.28 9.96 -8.38
N ILE A 209 -17.01 10.98 -9.19
CA ILE A 209 -16.62 12.31 -8.71
C ILE A 209 -17.70 13.33 -8.98
N LYS A 210 -17.79 14.33 -8.09
CA LYS A 210 -18.54 15.56 -8.34
C LYS A 210 -17.70 16.52 -9.17
N LEU A 211 -18.30 17.06 -10.23
CA LEU A 211 -17.70 18.08 -11.08
C LEU A 211 -17.99 19.48 -10.54
N SER A 212 -17.18 20.46 -10.95
CA SER A 212 -17.32 21.86 -10.52
C SER A 212 -18.62 22.52 -10.99
N ASP A 213 -19.24 22.00 -12.06
CA ASP A 213 -20.56 22.43 -12.55
C ASP A 213 -21.74 21.77 -11.81
N GLY A 214 -21.47 20.98 -10.77
CA GLY A 214 -22.47 20.30 -9.95
C GLY A 214 -22.96 18.96 -10.49
N LYS A 215 -22.52 18.56 -11.70
CA LYS A 215 -22.78 17.21 -12.23
C LYS A 215 -21.89 16.17 -11.56
N TYR A 216 -22.18 14.92 -11.86
CA TYR A 216 -21.35 13.77 -11.50
C TYR A 216 -20.69 13.19 -12.75
N ARG A 217 -19.48 12.65 -12.60
CA ARG A 217 -18.81 11.82 -13.59
C ARG A 217 -18.46 10.47 -12.97
N MET A 218 -18.91 9.40 -13.59
CA MET A 218 -18.52 8.03 -13.26
C MET A 218 -17.44 7.59 -14.23
N TYR A 219 -16.33 7.11 -13.70
CA TYR A 219 -15.36 6.29 -14.41
C TYR A 219 -15.71 4.83 -14.14
N PHE A 220 -15.57 3.98 -15.14
CA PHE A 220 -15.94 2.57 -15.02
C PHE A 220 -15.17 1.74 -16.04
N GLN A 221 -15.00 0.45 -15.77
CA GLN A 221 -14.50 -0.48 -16.75
C GLN A 221 -15.63 -0.93 -17.70
N ASN A 222 -15.31 -0.97 -18.99
CA ASN A 222 -16.12 -1.63 -20.00
C ASN A 222 -15.19 -2.31 -21.02
N SER A 223 -15.34 -3.63 -21.18
CA SER A 223 -14.56 -4.42 -22.15
C SER A 223 -13.04 -4.22 -22.05
N GLY A 224 -12.49 -4.27 -20.83
CA GLY A 224 -11.05 -4.21 -20.57
C GLY A 224 -10.41 -2.82 -20.66
N VAL A 225 -11.21 -1.77 -20.86
CA VAL A 225 -10.77 -0.36 -20.88
C VAL A 225 -11.57 0.49 -19.90
N ILE A 226 -11.01 1.63 -19.49
CA ILE A 226 -11.72 2.59 -18.63
C ILE A 226 -12.44 3.63 -19.50
N LYS A 227 -13.74 3.79 -19.25
CA LYS A 227 -14.66 4.73 -19.88
C LYS A 227 -15.18 5.75 -18.86
N SER A 228 -15.97 6.71 -19.32
CA SER A 228 -16.68 7.61 -18.41
C SER A 228 -18.09 7.96 -18.89
N ALA A 229 -18.94 8.33 -17.95
CA ALA A 229 -20.29 8.82 -18.18
C ALA A 229 -20.58 10.00 -17.24
N THR A 230 -21.47 10.89 -17.64
CA THR A 230 -21.90 12.05 -16.83
C THR A 230 -23.36 11.94 -16.43
N SER A 231 -23.71 12.55 -15.30
CA SER A 231 -25.07 12.60 -14.79
C SER A 231 -25.34 13.93 -14.11
N SER A 232 -26.53 14.49 -14.29
CA SER A 232 -26.97 15.70 -13.56
C SER A 232 -27.59 15.39 -12.20
N ASP A 233 -28.07 14.17 -11.98
CA ASP A 233 -28.78 13.74 -10.76
C ASP A 233 -28.06 12.60 -10.01
N GLY A 234 -27.03 12.02 -10.63
CA GLY A 234 -26.32 10.84 -10.15
C GLY A 234 -27.12 9.53 -10.36
N LEU A 235 -28.25 9.58 -11.07
CA LEU A 235 -29.12 8.43 -11.29
C LEU A 235 -29.11 7.99 -12.75
N ALA A 236 -29.29 8.94 -13.67
CA ALA A 236 -29.28 8.69 -15.10
C ALA A 236 -27.94 9.09 -15.70
N TRP A 237 -27.27 8.13 -16.34
CA TRP A 237 -25.91 8.30 -16.84
C TRP A 237 -25.87 8.37 -18.37
N LYS A 238 -25.11 9.34 -18.88
CA LYS A 238 -24.85 9.51 -20.32
C LYS A 238 -23.36 9.30 -20.61
N ASP A 239 -23.07 8.29 -21.42
CA ASP A 239 -21.71 7.95 -21.81
C ASP A 239 -21.01 9.12 -22.52
N GLU A 240 -19.75 9.34 -22.15
CA GLU A 240 -18.88 10.29 -22.80
C GLU A 240 -18.02 9.59 -23.85
N ALA A 241 -17.80 10.24 -24.99
CA ALA A 241 -17.02 9.66 -26.08
C ALA A 241 -15.54 9.46 -25.69
N GLY A 242 -14.92 8.44 -26.26
CA GLY A 242 -13.49 8.15 -26.10
C GLY A 242 -13.18 7.06 -25.06
N THR A 243 -11.90 6.91 -24.76
CA THR A 243 -11.37 5.97 -23.77
C THR A 243 -10.47 6.75 -22.82
N ARG A 244 -10.63 6.54 -21.51
CA ARG A 244 -9.82 7.20 -20.47
C ARG A 244 -8.52 6.47 -20.24
N MET A 245 -8.59 5.14 -20.19
CA MET A 245 -7.43 4.28 -20.05
C MET A 245 -7.58 2.99 -20.85
N ASP A 246 -6.47 2.52 -21.42
CA ASP A 246 -6.35 1.28 -22.19
C ASP A 246 -5.15 0.47 -21.70
N ALA A 247 -4.95 -0.73 -22.25
CA ALA A 247 -3.88 -1.65 -21.86
C ALA A 247 -2.45 -1.15 -22.17
N LYS A 248 -2.30 -0.09 -22.98
CA LYS A 248 -0.99 0.49 -23.28
C LYS A 248 -0.41 1.12 -22.01
N ASN A 249 0.91 1.11 -21.87
CA ASN A 249 1.58 1.75 -20.73
C ASN A 249 2.99 2.18 -21.11
N ASN A 250 3.60 2.99 -20.25
CA ASN A 250 4.95 3.52 -20.42
C ASN A 250 6.01 2.74 -19.61
N VAL A 251 5.65 1.62 -19.00
CA VAL A 251 6.54 0.80 -18.14
C VAL A 251 6.93 -0.53 -18.79
N GLY A 252 6.51 -0.78 -20.04
CA GLY A 252 6.89 -1.97 -20.80
C GLY A 252 6.19 -3.26 -20.39
N LEU A 253 5.07 -3.17 -19.68
CA LEU A 253 4.26 -4.33 -19.30
C LEU A 253 3.23 -4.65 -20.39
N THR A 254 2.79 -5.91 -20.49
CA THR A 254 1.68 -6.31 -21.37
C THR A 254 0.44 -6.54 -20.54
N PHE A 255 -0.49 -5.59 -20.53
CA PHE A 255 -1.76 -5.76 -19.85
C PHE A 255 -2.78 -6.44 -20.75
N ILE A 256 -3.54 -7.38 -20.18
CA ILE A 256 -4.72 -7.95 -20.84
C ILE A 256 -5.95 -7.08 -20.62
N ASN A 257 -6.05 -6.44 -19.45
CA ASN A 257 -7.13 -5.53 -19.07
C ASN A 257 -6.59 -4.40 -18.20
N VAL A 258 -7.28 -3.27 -18.22
CA VAL A 258 -7.25 -2.28 -17.14
C VAL A 258 -8.61 -2.24 -16.46
N LEU A 259 -8.63 -2.06 -15.14
CA LEU A 259 -9.83 -2.18 -14.31
C LEU A 259 -9.69 -1.35 -13.02
N ALA A 260 -10.76 -1.34 -12.22
CA ALA A 260 -10.85 -0.66 -10.94
C ALA A 260 -10.25 0.77 -10.92
N PRO A 261 -10.82 1.72 -11.69
CA PRO A 261 -10.36 3.10 -11.63
C PRO A 261 -10.78 3.75 -10.31
N THR A 262 -9.93 4.61 -9.77
CA THR A 262 -10.33 5.67 -8.84
C THR A 262 -9.79 7.00 -9.34
N VAL A 263 -10.55 8.08 -9.15
CA VAL A 263 -10.18 9.42 -9.60
C VAL A 263 -10.39 10.44 -8.50
N ILE A 264 -9.39 11.28 -8.26
CA ILE A 264 -9.50 12.45 -7.38
C ILE A 264 -9.10 13.72 -8.13
N ASN A 265 -9.76 14.83 -7.82
CA ASN A 265 -9.32 16.16 -8.26
C ASN A 265 -8.50 16.80 -7.12
N ILE A 266 -7.21 17.03 -7.37
CA ILE A 266 -6.28 17.65 -6.41
C ILE A 266 -6.20 19.18 -6.58
N GLY A 267 -7.24 19.80 -7.14
CA GLY A 267 -7.36 21.23 -7.40
C GLY A 267 -6.74 21.67 -8.72
N SER A 268 -5.51 21.24 -9.01
CA SER A 268 -4.80 21.63 -10.25
C SER A 268 -4.96 20.64 -11.41
N GLU A 269 -5.36 19.41 -11.11
CA GLU A 269 -5.59 18.33 -12.06
C GLU A 269 -6.36 17.16 -11.44
N TYR A 270 -6.85 16.28 -12.30
CA TYR A 270 -7.36 14.97 -11.94
C TYR A 270 -6.19 13.98 -11.90
N VAL A 271 -6.19 13.11 -10.89
CA VAL A 271 -5.30 11.97 -10.76
C VAL A 271 -6.15 10.71 -10.80
N MET A 272 -5.79 9.78 -11.69
CA MET A 272 -6.41 8.46 -11.77
C MET A 272 -5.40 7.40 -11.36
N ALA A 273 -5.83 6.47 -10.51
CA ALA A 273 -5.14 5.19 -10.30
C ALA A 273 -6.04 4.06 -10.80
N TYR A 274 -5.44 2.98 -11.25
CA TYR A 274 -6.14 1.85 -11.85
C TYR A 274 -5.30 0.57 -11.78
N ALA A 275 -5.97 -0.58 -11.74
CA ALA A 275 -5.30 -1.87 -11.82
C ALA A 275 -4.97 -2.23 -13.28
N GLY A 276 -3.76 -2.77 -13.49
CA GLY A 276 -3.32 -3.37 -14.74
C GLY A 276 -3.12 -4.88 -14.56
N ALA A 277 -3.94 -5.68 -15.24
CA ALA A 277 -3.89 -7.13 -15.16
C ALA A 277 -2.88 -7.70 -16.16
N ILE A 278 -1.97 -8.53 -15.69
CA ILE A 278 -0.93 -9.22 -16.46
C ILE A 278 -1.29 -10.71 -16.47
N ASN A 279 -1.31 -11.32 -17.66
CA ASN A 279 -1.59 -12.75 -17.85
C ASN A 279 -0.38 -13.64 -17.50
N GLU A 280 0.20 -13.39 -16.34
CA GLU A 280 1.31 -14.13 -15.78
C GLU A 280 1.11 -14.28 -14.28
N LYS A 281 1.29 -15.49 -13.77
CA LYS A 281 1.22 -15.78 -12.35
C LYS A 281 2.46 -15.27 -11.63
N TYR A 282 2.29 -14.69 -10.44
CA TYR A 282 3.42 -14.35 -9.57
C TYR A 282 4.27 -15.59 -9.27
N SER A 283 5.57 -15.49 -9.55
CA SER A 283 6.51 -16.62 -9.47
C SER A 283 7.36 -16.65 -8.20
N GLY A 284 7.25 -15.63 -7.34
CA GLY A 284 8.06 -15.56 -6.11
C GLY A 284 7.68 -16.61 -5.08
N GLU A 285 6.43 -17.09 -5.10
CA GLU A 285 5.93 -18.18 -4.25
C GLU A 285 4.60 -18.75 -4.77
N THR A 286 4.06 -19.76 -4.08
CA THR A 286 2.74 -20.33 -4.39
C THR A 286 1.63 -19.37 -3.98
N VAL A 287 0.88 -18.88 -4.97
CA VAL A 287 -0.28 -17.99 -4.79
C VAL A 287 -1.55 -18.59 -5.41
N PRO A 288 -2.76 -18.19 -4.97
CA PRO A 288 -4.01 -18.73 -5.49
C PRO A 288 -4.30 -18.30 -6.93
N ASN A 289 -4.02 -17.04 -7.30
CA ASN A 289 -4.41 -16.52 -8.61
C ASN A 289 -3.41 -16.89 -9.72
N SER A 290 -3.90 -16.93 -10.96
CA SER A 290 -3.10 -17.19 -12.18
C SER A 290 -2.60 -15.92 -12.87
N GLU A 291 -3.09 -14.77 -12.44
CA GLU A 291 -2.73 -13.45 -12.96
C GLU A 291 -1.97 -12.63 -11.92
N THR A 292 -1.29 -11.59 -12.38
CA THR A 292 -0.63 -10.59 -11.56
C THR A 292 -1.26 -9.24 -11.84
N HIS A 293 -1.68 -8.52 -10.80
CA HIS A 293 -2.29 -7.20 -10.92
C HIS A 293 -1.40 -6.17 -10.23
N VAL A 294 -1.06 -5.10 -10.92
CA VAL A 294 -0.28 -3.96 -10.39
C VAL A 294 -1.13 -2.69 -10.43
N LEU A 295 -0.81 -1.70 -9.59
CA LEU A 295 -1.47 -0.40 -9.66
C LEU A 295 -0.66 0.56 -10.51
N MET A 296 -1.34 1.23 -11.43
CA MET A 296 -0.81 2.23 -12.35
C MET A 296 -1.49 3.57 -12.08
N TRP A 297 -0.90 4.67 -12.56
CA TRP A 297 -1.51 5.98 -12.42
C TRP A 297 -1.27 6.92 -13.60
N ALA A 298 -2.12 7.93 -13.68
CA ALA A 298 -2.14 8.94 -14.73
C ALA A 298 -2.70 10.28 -14.22
N THR A 299 -2.40 11.37 -14.93
CA THR A 299 -2.95 12.71 -14.63
C THR A 299 -3.74 13.28 -15.79
N SER A 300 -4.66 14.21 -15.53
CA SER A 300 -5.47 14.84 -16.56
C SER A 300 -5.89 16.26 -16.15
N LYS A 301 -5.89 17.21 -17.09
CA LYS A 301 -6.41 18.57 -16.83
C LYS A 301 -7.93 18.67 -16.97
N ASP A 302 -8.56 17.80 -17.75
CA ASP A 302 -9.99 17.84 -18.10
C ASP A 302 -10.80 16.66 -17.53
N GLY A 303 -10.12 15.67 -16.93
CA GLY A 303 -10.73 14.44 -16.45
C GLY A 303 -11.22 13.54 -17.60
N LEU A 304 -10.74 13.75 -18.82
CA LEU A 304 -11.14 12.99 -20.01
C LEU A 304 -9.93 12.41 -20.75
N THR A 305 -8.85 13.18 -20.85
CA THR A 305 -7.62 12.79 -21.52
C THR A 305 -6.53 12.62 -20.47
N PHE A 306 -6.12 11.38 -20.22
CA PHE A 306 -5.16 11.06 -19.18
C PHE A 306 -3.76 10.79 -19.75
N GLU A 307 -2.77 11.47 -19.19
CA GLU A 307 -1.35 11.22 -19.42
C GLU A 307 -0.86 10.15 -18.44
N LYS A 308 -0.49 8.98 -18.97
CA LYS A 308 0.03 7.85 -18.19
C LYS A 308 1.37 8.23 -17.55
N LYS A 309 1.48 8.08 -16.23
CA LYS A 309 2.69 8.47 -15.48
C LYS A 309 3.56 7.27 -15.12
N GLY A 310 2.97 6.13 -14.82
CA GLY A 310 3.70 4.88 -14.59
C GLY A 310 3.07 4.05 -13.49
N MET A 311 3.91 3.34 -12.76
CA MET A 311 3.51 2.47 -11.66
C MET A 311 3.20 3.31 -10.41
N ALA A 312 2.08 3.01 -9.77
CA ALA A 312 1.70 3.55 -8.47
C ALA A 312 2.19 2.62 -7.35
N VAL A 313 1.83 1.33 -7.44
CA VAL A 313 2.25 0.30 -6.48
C VAL A 313 2.56 -0.99 -7.26
N ASP A 314 3.76 -1.53 -7.03
CA ASP A 314 4.18 -2.80 -7.61
C ASP A 314 3.77 -3.96 -6.69
N SER A 315 2.98 -4.90 -7.20
CA SER A 315 2.54 -6.07 -6.44
C SER A 315 3.54 -7.23 -6.47
N ARG A 316 4.56 -7.17 -7.34
CA ARG A 316 5.46 -8.30 -7.64
C ARG A 316 6.56 -8.45 -6.59
N ASN A 317 6.15 -8.53 -5.33
CA ASN A 317 7.00 -8.68 -4.16
C ASN A 317 6.35 -9.63 -3.15
N SER A 318 7.07 -9.95 -2.07
CA SER A 318 6.62 -10.88 -1.03
C SER A 318 5.46 -10.35 -0.16
N GLN A 319 5.19 -9.04 -0.19
CA GLN A 319 4.11 -8.41 0.56
C GLN A 319 2.76 -8.66 -0.13
N PHE A 320 2.66 -8.36 -1.42
CA PHE A 320 1.40 -8.42 -2.18
C PHE A 320 1.25 -9.67 -3.03
N LYS A 321 2.36 -10.37 -3.30
CA LYS A 321 2.38 -11.67 -3.98
C LYS A 321 1.67 -11.64 -5.33
N GLY A 322 1.82 -10.52 -6.04
CA GLY A 322 1.24 -10.26 -7.35
C GLY A 322 -0.21 -9.81 -7.36
N TRP A 323 -0.83 -9.49 -6.22
CA TRP A 323 -2.26 -9.12 -6.18
C TRP A 323 -2.50 -7.77 -5.53
N LEU A 324 -3.02 -6.84 -6.31
CA LEU A 324 -3.51 -5.53 -5.89
C LEU A 324 -4.74 -5.20 -6.74
N ASP A 325 -5.83 -4.78 -6.11
CA ASP A 325 -7.04 -4.36 -6.83
C ASP A 325 -7.86 -3.36 -5.99
N GLY A 326 -8.91 -2.81 -6.61
CA GLY A 326 -9.84 -1.87 -5.98
C GLY A 326 -9.17 -0.64 -5.35
N PRO A 327 -8.32 0.11 -6.08
CA PRO A 327 -7.73 1.31 -5.53
C PRO A 327 -8.79 2.37 -5.24
N GLU A 328 -8.60 3.14 -4.17
CA GLU A 328 -9.45 4.27 -3.79
C GLU A 328 -8.64 5.48 -3.34
N PHE A 329 -8.80 6.61 -4.03
CA PHE A 329 -8.26 7.87 -3.58
C PHE A 329 -9.18 8.55 -2.58
N VAL A 330 -8.63 8.99 -1.46
CA VAL A 330 -9.35 9.77 -0.44
C VAL A 330 -8.45 10.85 0.15
N ASN A 331 -9.04 12.01 0.48
CA ASN A 331 -8.37 12.98 1.34
C ASN A 331 -8.65 12.62 2.80
N PHE A 332 -7.72 11.90 3.41
CA PHE A 332 -7.79 11.44 4.79
C PHE A 332 -7.20 12.50 5.73
N ASP A 333 -8.05 13.39 6.25
CA ASP A 333 -7.69 14.44 7.22
C ASP A 333 -6.47 15.29 6.80
N GLY A 334 -6.46 15.71 5.52
CA GLY A 334 -5.41 16.55 4.94
C GLY A 334 -4.32 15.78 4.19
N GLU A 335 -4.30 14.44 4.28
CA GLU A 335 -3.39 13.57 3.54
C GLU A 335 -4.13 12.90 2.38
N THR A 336 -3.60 13.02 1.16
CA THR A 336 -4.16 12.26 0.03
C THR A 336 -3.62 10.83 0.08
N ARG A 337 -4.50 9.86 0.34
CA ARG A 337 -4.17 8.44 0.39
C ARG A 337 -4.78 7.71 -0.79
N ILE A 338 -4.13 6.63 -1.19
CA ILE A 338 -4.70 5.58 -2.03
C ILE A 338 -4.84 4.32 -1.19
N TYR A 339 -6.06 3.88 -0.93
CA TYR A 339 -6.37 2.58 -0.34
C TYR A 339 -6.47 1.54 -1.45
N PHE A 340 -6.23 0.27 -1.15
CA PHE A 340 -6.40 -0.85 -2.08
C PHE A 340 -6.35 -2.15 -1.28
N TRP A 341 -6.80 -3.25 -1.88
CA TRP A 341 -6.72 -4.55 -1.22
C TRP A 341 -5.68 -5.47 -1.86
N SER A 342 -5.17 -6.37 -1.03
CA SER A 342 -4.35 -7.52 -1.41
C SER A 342 -4.78 -8.72 -0.58
N TYR A 343 -4.14 -9.88 -0.74
CA TYR A 343 -4.60 -11.14 -0.13
C TYR A 343 -4.86 -11.06 1.38
N LYS A 344 -4.05 -10.31 2.14
CA LYS A 344 -4.20 -10.18 3.60
C LYS A 344 -5.30 -9.21 4.04
N GLY A 345 -5.75 -8.31 3.16
CA GLY A 345 -6.68 -7.24 3.48
C GLY A 345 -6.30 -5.92 2.82
N VAL A 346 -6.69 -4.82 3.46
CA VAL A 346 -6.57 -3.46 2.95
C VAL A 346 -5.25 -2.83 3.39
N TYR A 347 -4.64 -2.12 2.44
CA TYR A 347 -3.44 -1.33 2.62
C TYR A 347 -3.72 0.10 2.11
N HIS A 348 -2.89 1.04 2.51
CA HIS A 348 -2.84 2.36 1.88
C HIS A 348 -1.41 2.79 1.55
N ALA A 349 -1.29 3.72 0.61
CA ALA A 349 -0.09 4.53 0.41
C ALA A 349 -0.46 6.02 0.36
N VAL A 350 0.48 6.89 0.69
CA VAL A 350 0.31 8.35 0.63
C VAL A 350 0.73 8.85 -0.74
N PHE A 351 -0.14 9.62 -1.41
CA PHE A 351 0.17 10.32 -2.64
C PHE A 351 0.57 11.76 -2.34
N SER A 352 1.81 12.12 -2.63
CA SER A 352 2.31 13.49 -2.48
C SER A 352 3.42 13.77 -3.49
N ASN A 353 3.53 15.02 -3.94
CA ASN A 353 4.57 15.45 -4.88
C ASN A 353 4.70 14.55 -6.13
N ASN A 354 3.57 14.10 -6.68
CA ASN A 354 3.53 13.20 -7.85
C ASN A 354 4.23 11.84 -7.63
N ALA A 355 4.24 11.35 -6.39
CA ALA A 355 4.80 10.06 -6.00
C ALA A 355 3.92 9.38 -4.94
N PHE A 356 4.08 8.07 -4.83
CA PHE A 356 3.43 7.23 -3.82
C PHE A 356 4.46 6.80 -2.78
N SER A 357 4.09 6.83 -1.50
CA SER A 357 4.90 6.25 -0.43
C SER A 357 4.92 4.72 -0.50
N ASP A 358 5.72 4.11 0.37
CA ASP A 358 5.52 2.70 0.69
C ASP A 358 4.13 2.47 1.28
N SER A 359 3.64 1.25 1.11
CA SER A 359 2.31 0.87 1.55
C SER A 359 2.30 0.39 2.99
N GLU A 360 1.30 0.84 3.74
CA GLU A 360 1.02 0.46 5.12
C GLU A 360 -0.20 -0.46 5.16
N PHE A 361 -0.18 -1.45 6.05
CA PHE A 361 -1.33 -2.32 6.28
C PHE A 361 -2.32 -1.65 7.22
N ASP A 362 -3.61 -1.60 6.83
CA ASP A 362 -4.65 -0.95 7.62
C ASP A 362 -5.59 -1.94 8.30
N PHE A 363 -6.13 -2.88 7.53
CA PHE A 363 -7.33 -3.58 7.97
C PHE A 363 -7.48 -4.98 7.37
N THR A 364 -7.95 -5.92 8.20
CA THR A 364 -8.41 -7.24 7.80
C THR A 364 -9.57 -7.67 8.69
N ASN A 365 -10.48 -8.46 8.14
CA ASN A 365 -11.51 -9.19 8.90
C ASN A 365 -11.00 -10.59 9.32
N SER A 366 -9.77 -10.97 8.96
CA SER A 366 -9.24 -12.28 9.30
C SER A 366 -8.82 -12.36 10.77
N PRO A 367 -9.31 -13.35 11.53
CA PRO A 367 -8.86 -13.56 12.91
C PRO A 367 -7.46 -14.17 12.99
N ASP A 368 -6.92 -14.72 11.89
CA ASP A 368 -5.60 -15.34 11.84
C ASP A 368 -4.60 -14.45 11.11
N SER A 369 -3.81 -13.69 11.87
CA SER A 369 -2.77 -12.80 11.34
C SER A 369 -1.64 -13.53 10.59
N LYS A 370 -1.53 -14.86 10.73
CA LYS A 370 -0.53 -15.67 10.03
C LYS A 370 -1.02 -16.22 8.72
N ASN A 371 -2.33 -16.21 8.46
CA ASN A 371 -2.89 -16.71 7.20
C ASN A 371 -2.54 -15.73 6.06
N PRO A 372 -1.73 -16.14 5.06
CA PRO A 372 -1.41 -15.27 3.94
C PRO A 372 -2.57 -15.13 2.94
N PHE A 373 -3.56 -16.04 2.97
CA PHE A 373 -4.70 -16.11 2.06
C PHE A 373 -5.99 -16.38 2.85
N PRO A 374 -6.48 -15.43 3.66
CA PRO A 374 -7.79 -15.52 4.29
C PRO A 374 -8.90 -15.75 3.26
N LEU A 375 -9.94 -16.46 3.68
CA LEU A 375 -11.16 -16.61 2.90
C LEU A 375 -11.93 -15.28 2.98
N ASN A 376 -12.26 -14.69 1.83
CA ASN A 376 -12.99 -13.41 1.72
C ASN A 376 -12.36 -12.27 2.55
N PRO A 377 -11.11 -11.87 2.27
CA PRO A 377 -10.55 -10.65 2.85
C PRO A 377 -11.42 -9.44 2.48
N PRO A 378 -11.32 -8.31 3.21
CA PRO A 378 -11.95 -7.07 2.79
C PRO A 378 -11.42 -6.65 1.42
N GLY A 379 -12.29 -6.65 0.42
CA GLY A 379 -11.98 -6.29 -0.96
C GLY A 379 -12.52 -4.91 -1.33
N ASP A 380 -11.94 -4.33 -2.37
CA ASP A 380 -12.44 -3.14 -3.08
C ASP A 380 -12.90 -1.99 -2.15
N PRO A 381 -12.00 -1.46 -1.31
CA PRO A 381 -12.36 -0.48 -0.31
C PRO A 381 -12.80 0.86 -0.93
N THR A 382 -13.81 1.50 -0.36
CA THR A 382 -14.10 2.93 -0.54
C THR A 382 -14.28 3.60 0.81
N LEU A 383 -13.86 4.87 0.94
CA LEU A 383 -13.79 5.55 2.23
C LEU A 383 -14.44 6.93 2.20
N MET A 384 -15.18 7.24 3.25
CA MET A 384 -15.70 8.59 3.46
C MET A 384 -15.80 8.97 4.93
N LYS A 385 -15.54 10.24 5.21
CA LYS A 385 -15.80 10.82 6.52
C LYS A 385 -17.25 11.27 6.60
N ILE A 386 -18.06 10.55 7.38
CA ILE A 386 -19.49 10.81 7.54
C ILE A 386 -19.75 11.14 9.02
N ASN A 387 -20.39 12.28 9.28
CA ASN A 387 -20.71 12.77 10.62
C ASN A 387 -19.48 12.78 11.58
N GLY A 388 -18.32 13.13 11.03
CA GLY A 388 -17.06 13.22 11.77
C GLY A 388 -16.32 11.90 11.97
N LYS A 389 -16.87 10.77 11.52
CA LYS A 389 -16.24 9.44 11.62
C LYS A 389 -15.79 8.96 10.25
N TRP A 390 -14.61 8.35 10.18
CA TRP A 390 -14.16 7.66 8.98
C TRP A 390 -14.81 6.28 8.90
N LEU A 391 -15.46 6.02 7.77
CA LEU A 391 -16.05 4.74 7.42
C LEU A 391 -15.36 4.20 6.18
N MET A 392 -14.98 2.94 6.21
CA MET A 392 -14.48 2.17 5.07
C MET A 392 -15.53 1.14 4.71
N TYR A 393 -16.00 1.17 3.48
CA TYR A 393 -16.87 0.14 2.91
C TYR A 393 -16.03 -0.81 2.09
N TYR A 394 -16.30 -2.11 2.17
CA TYR A 394 -15.53 -3.14 1.47
C TYR A 394 -16.43 -4.30 1.06
N GLY A 395 -16.12 -4.92 -0.08
CA GLY A 395 -16.80 -6.10 -0.56
C GLY A 395 -16.44 -7.35 0.24
N GLN A 396 -17.43 -8.21 0.45
CA GLN A 396 -17.24 -9.61 0.80
C GLN A 396 -17.99 -10.46 -0.22
N HIS A 397 -17.25 -11.32 -0.92
CA HIS A 397 -17.76 -12.08 -2.05
C HIS A 397 -19.03 -12.86 -1.70
N GLN A 398 -20.07 -12.69 -2.52
CA GLN A 398 -21.41 -13.31 -2.42
C GLN A 398 -22.26 -12.90 -1.21
N THR A 399 -21.75 -12.06 -0.31
CA THR A 399 -22.49 -11.64 0.89
C THR A 399 -22.88 -10.17 0.85
N GLY A 400 -22.02 -9.31 0.30
CA GLY A 400 -22.34 -7.93 -0.03
C GLY A 400 -21.28 -6.95 0.45
N ILE A 401 -21.69 -5.71 0.69
CA ILE A 401 -20.79 -4.64 1.12
C ILE A 401 -20.88 -4.48 2.63
N TYR A 402 -19.73 -4.62 3.27
CA TYR A 402 -19.52 -4.45 4.70
C TYR A 402 -18.88 -3.10 4.99
N TYR A 403 -18.80 -2.75 6.27
CA TYR A 403 -18.07 -1.57 6.69
C TYR A 403 -17.26 -1.78 7.97
N ALA A 404 -16.18 -1.02 8.06
CA ALA A 404 -15.39 -0.78 9.25
C ALA A 404 -15.45 0.71 9.61
N ALA A 405 -15.32 1.01 10.90
CA ALA A 405 -15.22 2.38 11.40
C ALA A 405 -13.84 2.60 12.02
N PHE A 406 -13.28 3.79 11.81
CA PHE A 406 -12.04 4.21 12.45
C PHE A 406 -12.37 4.84 13.81
N GLU A 407 -12.06 4.13 14.91
CA GLU A 407 -12.45 4.50 16.28
C GLU A 407 -11.32 4.31 17.28
#